data_AF-A0A2C9L4T0-F1
#
_entry.id   AF-A0A2C9L4T0-F1
#
_cell.length_a   1.000
_cell.length_b   1.000
_cell.length_c   1.000
_cell.angle_alpha   90.00
_cell.angle_beta   90.00
_cell.angle_gamma   90.00
#
_symmetry.space_group_name_H-M   'P 1'
#
loop_
_entity.id
_entity.type
_entity.pdbx_description
1 polymer ?
#
loop_
_entity_poly.entity_id
_entity_poly.type
_entity_poly.pdbx_seq_one_letter_code
_entity_poly.pdbx_strand_id
1 'polypeptide(L)'
;MSTSLKEEFKLFKFGLGHDNPILFITSQWKCSSSIYLLWRLFWLLWHVGWVVASPVVMVLYQADSPAEGAKWLIYLTHTTLLLTAITSTLDFLTVFYLSYTRRGRATLSSWNHEKSVTGPPLKEDIIFQGEFTVLSGLEPCTTPWYVKLTWFLYGVIGSSNILVTIMYWAVVFDGNVEAVDVIINSVNSFFIISNGLVTAMPVRILHFLYPVLYGAAYFIFTYIYYAAGGTNILNRDIIYSALDWNHAYPTVLGVVIGVLVCAPIAHLGLFALYTFRIFLFSKIHSGNFKLSSELDSHQHIAGSSRQPTTLEINLELGGVEHKGKATQETKSETGL
;
A
#
# COMPACT_ATOMS: atom_id res chain seq x y z
N MET A 1 8.04 -7.66 16.23
CA MET A 1 9.46 -7.78 15.82
C MET A 1 10.06 -6.39 15.83
N SER A 2 10.99 -6.10 16.75
CA SER A 2 11.79 -4.86 16.68
C SER A 2 13.06 -5.15 15.88
N THR A 3 13.13 -4.66 14.64
CA THR A 3 14.44 -4.43 14.03
C THR A 3 15.17 -3.43 14.92
N SER A 4 16.41 -3.74 15.33
CA SER A 4 17.23 -2.80 16.07
C SER A 4 17.41 -1.53 15.23
N LEU A 5 17.35 -0.33 15.82
CA LEU A 5 17.62 0.92 15.11
C LEU A 5 18.93 0.88 14.31
N LYS A 6 19.93 0.12 14.79
CA LYS A 6 21.21 -0.09 14.09
C LYS A 6 21.04 -0.73 12.70
N GLU A 7 20.01 -1.54 12.49
CA GLU A 7 19.69 -2.18 11.21
C GLU A 7 19.22 -1.17 10.15
N GLU A 8 18.61 -0.06 10.57
CA GLU A 8 18.12 0.98 9.65
C GLU A 8 19.26 1.81 9.04
N PHE A 9 20.42 1.88 9.71
CA PHE A 9 21.57 2.68 9.28
C PHE A 9 22.63 1.89 8.51
N LYS A 10 22.37 0.63 8.15
CA LYS A 10 23.29 -0.15 7.32
C LYS A 10 23.38 0.43 5.90
N LEU A 11 24.59 0.62 5.37
CA LEU A 11 24.83 1.30 4.09
C LEU A 11 24.02 0.73 2.91
N PHE A 12 23.80 -0.59 2.85
CA PHE A 12 23.01 -1.18 1.77
C PHE A 12 21.54 -0.70 1.76
N LYS A 13 21.03 -0.16 2.88
CA LYS A 13 19.68 0.41 2.98
C LYS A 13 19.51 1.70 2.18
N PHE A 14 20.61 2.37 1.77
CA PHE A 14 20.54 3.42 0.75
C PHE A 14 19.96 2.88 -0.56
N GLY A 15 20.25 1.62 -0.93
CA GLY A 15 19.76 1.04 -2.17
C GLY A 15 18.25 0.78 -2.20
N LEU A 16 17.75 0.45 -3.39
CA LEU A 16 16.35 0.10 -3.66
C LEU A 16 16.10 -1.42 -3.72
N GLY A 17 17.05 -2.23 -3.25
CA GLY A 17 16.86 -3.68 -3.12
C GLY A 17 15.99 -4.03 -1.92
N HIS A 18 14.97 -4.87 -2.12
CA HIS A 18 14.04 -5.37 -1.11
C HIS A 18 13.73 -6.85 -1.36
N ASP A 19 13.81 -7.67 -0.31
CA ASP A 19 13.65 -9.14 -0.38
C ASP A 19 12.22 -9.56 -0.72
N ASN A 20 11.25 -8.70 -0.44
CA ASN A 20 9.85 -8.94 -0.71
C ASN A 20 9.26 -7.83 -1.62
N PRO A 21 9.32 -7.97 -2.96
CA PRO A 21 8.79 -6.98 -3.91
C PRO A 21 7.25 -6.94 -3.92
N ILE A 22 6.58 -7.93 -3.33
CA ILE A 22 5.12 -7.97 -3.29
C ILE A 22 4.54 -6.88 -2.39
N LEU A 23 5.27 -6.43 -1.37
CA LEU A 23 4.80 -5.36 -0.48
C LEU A 23 4.50 -4.05 -1.22
N PHE A 24 5.13 -3.84 -2.38
CA PHE A 24 4.97 -2.64 -3.18
C PHE A 24 3.67 -2.60 -3.99
N ILE A 25 2.97 -3.73 -4.08
CA ILE A 25 1.79 -3.89 -4.95
C ILE A 25 0.57 -4.34 -4.15
N THR A 26 0.67 -4.40 -2.82
CA THR A 26 -0.39 -4.85 -1.93
C THR A 26 -0.77 -3.79 -0.92
N SER A 27 -2.02 -3.89 -0.46
CA SER A 27 -2.46 -3.24 0.77
C SER A 27 -1.81 -3.91 1.97
N GLN A 28 -1.56 -3.14 3.03
CA GLN A 28 -1.18 -3.66 4.35
C GLN A 28 -2.35 -4.43 5.00
N TRP A 29 -3.58 -4.04 4.66
CA TRP A 29 -4.81 -4.56 5.24
C TRP A 29 -5.37 -5.70 4.40
N LYS A 30 -6.05 -6.65 5.07
CA LYS A 30 -6.81 -7.72 4.40
C LYS A 30 -7.99 -7.10 3.65
N CYS A 31 -7.79 -6.70 2.40
CA CYS A 31 -8.83 -6.24 1.51
C CYS A 31 -8.77 -6.99 0.17
N SER A 32 -9.91 -7.08 -0.52
CA SER A 32 -9.94 -7.71 -1.84
C SER A 32 -9.10 -6.90 -2.83
N SER A 33 -8.46 -7.59 -3.79
CA SER A 33 -7.64 -6.93 -4.81
C SER A 33 -8.42 -5.88 -5.60
N SER A 34 -9.72 -6.11 -5.81
CA SER A 34 -10.61 -5.13 -6.46
C SER A 34 -10.77 -3.84 -5.66
N ILE A 35 -10.95 -3.92 -4.34
CA ILE A 35 -11.06 -2.74 -3.47
C ILE A 35 -9.77 -1.92 -3.50
N TYR A 36 -8.63 -2.58 -3.40
CA TYR A 36 -7.34 -1.88 -3.48
C TYR A 36 -7.07 -1.28 -4.87
N LEU A 37 -7.50 -1.94 -5.94
CA LEU A 37 -7.42 -1.41 -7.29
C LEU A 37 -8.31 -0.16 -7.47
N LEU A 38 -9.53 -0.17 -6.92
CA LEU A 38 -10.42 1.00 -6.92
C LEU A 38 -9.82 2.17 -6.14
N TRP A 39 -9.19 1.90 -4.99
CA TRP A 39 -8.43 2.90 -4.24
C TRP A 39 -7.32 3.53 -5.09
N ARG A 40 -6.54 2.71 -5.80
CA ARG A 40 -5.47 3.21 -6.70
C ARG A 40 -6.05 3.99 -7.88
N LEU A 41 -7.16 3.54 -8.46
CA LEU A 41 -7.83 4.22 -9.56
C LEU A 41 -8.37 5.58 -9.13
N PHE A 42 -8.98 5.69 -7.95
CA PHE A 42 -9.48 6.95 -7.41
C PHE A 42 -8.36 7.99 -7.33
N TRP A 43 -7.23 7.65 -6.72
CA TRP A 43 -6.10 8.57 -6.60
C TRP A 43 -5.43 8.88 -7.93
N LEU A 44 -5.36 7.91 -8.85
CA LEU A 44 -4.91 8.16 -10.22
C LEU A 44 -5.77 9.25 -10.89
N LEU A 45 -7.10 9.07 -10.89
CA LEU A 45 -8.02 10.00 -11.53
C LEU A 45 -7.96 11.38 -10.90
N TRP A 46 -7.86 11.46 -9.56
CA TRP A 46 -7.68 12.73 -8.86
C TRP A 46 -6.42 13.47 -9.33
N HIS A 47 -5.25 12.84 -9.26
CA HIS A 47 -4.00 13.54 -9.57
C HIS A 47 -3.86 13.85 -11.06
N VAL A 48 -4.28 12.95 -11.96
CA VAL A 48 -4.25 13.22 -13.40
C VAL A 48 -5.23 14.33 -13.76
N GLY A 49 -6.45 14.27 -13.22
CA GLY A 49 -7.44 15.33 -13.41
C GLY A 49 -6.92 16.68 -12.95
N TRP A 50 -6.26 16.72 -11.79
CA TRP A 50 -5.74 17.97 -11.25
C TRP A 50 -4.46 18.48 -11.93
N VAL A 51 -3.59 17.59 -12.43
CA VAL A 51 -2.45 17.97 -13.28
C VAL A 51 -2.92 18.61 -14.59
N VAL A 52 -4.07 18.22 -15.12
CA VAL A 52 -4.67 18.83 -16.31
C VAL A 52 -5.41 20.13 -15.96
N ALA A 53 -6.18 20.14 -14.86
CA ALA A 53 -6.99 21.29 -14.47
C ALA A 53 -6.17 22.45 -13.91
N SER A 54 -5.11 22.18 -13.14
CA SER A 54 -4.33 23.22 -12.45
C SER A 54 -3.67 24.24 -13.40
N PRO A 55 -3.00 23.85 -14.51
CA PRO A 55 -2.51 24.81 -15.50
C PRO A 55 -3.63 25.64 -16.14
N VAL A 56 -4.80 25.03 -16.39
CA VAL A 56 -5.95 25.72 -16.97
C VAL A 56 -6.48 26.78 -15.99
N VAL A 57 -6.63 26.43 -14.70
CA VAL A 57 -7.04 27.38 -13.67
C VAL A 57 -6.07 28.55 -13.56
N MET A 58 -4.77 28.26 -13.60
CA MET A 58 -3.73 29.28 -13.54
C MET A 58 -3.81 30.26 -14.72
N VAL A 59 -3.95 29.75 -15.96
CA VAL A 59 -4.14 30.57 -17.17
C VAL A 59 -5.42 31.40 -17.11
N LEU A 60 -6.52 30.85 -16.60
CA LEU A 60 -7.84 31.50 -16.65
C LEU A 60 -8.09 32.48 -15.51
N TYR A 61 -7.49 32.26 -14.34
CA TYR A 61 -7.86 32.98 -13.11
C TYR A 61 -6.70 33.66 -12.39
N GLN A 62 -5.44 33.30 -12.67
CA GLN A 62 -4.28 33.82 -11.93
C GLN A 62 -3.30 34.61 -12.81
N ALA A 63 -3.18 34.28 -14.10
CA ALA A 63 -2.23 34.91 -15.01
C ALA A 63 -2.86 36.06 -15.81
N ASP A 64 -2.11 37.15 -15.98
CA ASP A 64 -2.54 38.29 -16.81
C ASP A 64 -2.60 37.95 -18.32
N SER A 65 -1.85 36.93 -18.75
CA SER A 65 -1.87 36.46 -20.14
C SER A 65 -1.67 34.94 -20.24
N PRO A 66 -2.09 34.31 -21.36
CA PRO A 66 -1.87 32.88 -21.58
C PRO A 66 -0.38 32.47 -21.58
N ALA A 67 0.50 33.36 -22.06
CA ALA A 67 1.95 33.10 -22.06
C ALA A 67 2.51 33.05 -20.64
N GLU A 68 2.00 33.88 -19.74
CA GLU A 68 2.36 33.88 -18.33
C GLU A 68 1.86 32.62 -17.61
N GLY A 69 0.62 32.19 -17.90
CA GLY A 69 0.07 30.95 -17.35
C GLY A 69 0.79 29.67 -17.79
N ALA A 70 1.60 29.72 -18.86
CA ALA A 70 2.46 28.59 -19.27
C ALA A 70 3.60 28.30 -18.29
N LYS A 71 3.86 29.19 -17.32
CA LYS A 71 4.92 29.05 -16.31
C LYS A 71 4.57 28.08 -15.19
N TRP A 72 3.52 27.28 -15.30
CA TRP A 72 3.08 26.30 -14.30
C TRP A 72 4.21 25.41 -13.75
N LEU A 73 5.13 24.96 -14.61
CA LEU A 73 6.24 24.07 -14.23
C LEU A 73 7.36 24.73 -13.41
N ILE A 74 7.37 26.06 -13.25
CA ILE A 74 8.42 26.71 -12.45
C ILE A 74 8.18 26.58 -10.94
N TYR A 75 6.95 26.24 -10.53
CA TYR A 75 6.54 26.17 -9.14
C TYR A 75 6.74 24.76 -8.57
N LEU A 76 7.44 24.65 -7.43
CA LEU A 76 7.71 23.40 -6.72
C LEU A 76 6.44 22.59 -6.41
N THR A 77 5.36 23.28 -6.02
CA THR A 77 4.06 22.64 -5.73
C THR A 77 3.53 21.90 -6.95
N HIS A 78 3.64 22.51 -8.13
CA HIS A 78 3.17 21.97 -9.40
C HIS A 78 4.05 20.85 -9.93
N THR A 79 5.38 20.99 -9.86
CA THR A 79 6.29 19.88 -10.23
C THR A 79 6.11 18.66 -9.32
N THR A 80 5.87 18.90 -8.02
CA THR A 80 5.60 17.83 -7.05
C THR A 80 4.25 17.16 -7.30
N LEU A 81 3.22 17.93 -7.67
CA LEU A 81 1.92 17.42 -8.11
C LEU A 81 2.05 16.55 -9.38
N LEU A 82 2.81 17.00 -10.37
CA LEU A 82 3.10 16.23 -11.58
C LEU A 82 3.78 14.90 -11.25
N LEU A 83 4.82 14.93 -10.40
CA LEU A 83 5.52 13.71 -9.96
C LEU A 83 4.59 12.77 -9.20
N THR A 84 3.66 13.31 -8.41
CA THR A 84 2.64 12.56 -7.68
C THR A 84 1.65 11.88 -8.62
N ALA A 85 1.24 12.54 -9.71
CA ALA A 85 0.39 11.94 -10.75
C ALA A 85 1.10 10.82 -11.51
N ILE A 86 2.38 11.02 -11.88
CA ILE A 86 3.22 9.97 -12.49
C ILE A 86 3.31 8.75 -11.56
N THR A 87 3.59 8.98 -10.28
CA THR A 87 3.70 7.90 -9.28
C THR A 87 2.38 7.16 -9.10
N SER A 88 1.26 7.87 -8.99
CA SER A 88 -0.07 7.28 -8.87
C SER A 88 -0.45 6.45 -10.12
N THR A 89 0.00 6.88 -11.30
CA THR A 89 -0.16 6.12 -12.55
C THR A 89 0.64 4.83 -12.51
N LEU A 90 1.91 4.89 -12.14
CA LEU A 90 2.77 3.70 -12.00
C LEU A 90 2.21 2.71 -10.96
N ASP A 91 1.73 3.22 -9.83
CA ASP A 91 1.10 2.41 -8.78
C ASP A 91 -0.15 1.69 -9.30
N PHE A 92 -1.05 2.40 -9.98
CA PHE A 92 -2.24 1.81 -10.58
C PHE A 92 -1.89 0.76 -11.63
N LEU A 93 -1.01 1.09 -12.60
CA LEU A 93 -0.62 0.18 -13.68
C LEU A 93 0.02 -1.09 -13.13
N THR A 94 0.87 -0.98 -12.11
CA THR A 94 1.54 -2.13 -11.50
C THR A 94 0.53 -3.04 -10.80
N VAL A 95 -0.38 -2.46 -9.99
CA VAL A 95 -1.42 -3.23 -9.29
C VAL A 95 -2.42 -3.84 -10.28
N PHE A 96 -2.80 -3.11 -11.32
CA PHE A 96 -3.70 -3.57 -12.39
C PHE A 96 -3.11 -4.76 -13.15
N TYR A 97 -1.88 -4.62 -13.67
CA TYR A 97 -1.20 -5.67 -14.42
C TYR A 97 -1.10 -6.96 -13.62
N LEU A 98 -0.76 -6.88 -12.33
CA LEU A 98 -0.61 -8.05 -11.48
C LEU A 98 -1.96 -8.65 -11.07
N SER A 99 -2.98 -7.84 -10.85
CA SER A 99 -4.35 -8.32 -10.61
C SER A 99 -4.90 -9.05 -11.82
N TYR A 100 -4.66 -8.51 -13.02
CA TYR A 100 -5.07 -9.10 -14.29
C TYR A 100 -4.36 -10.43 -14.56
N THR A 101 -3.03 -10.48 -14.46
CA THR A 101 -2.25 -11.71 -14.69
C THR A 101 -2.54 -12.80 -13.65
N ARG A 102 -2.88 -12.45 -12.40
CA ARG A 102 -3.34 -13.41 -11.38
C ARG A 102 -4.67 -14.03 -11.76
N ARG A 103 -5.64 -13.19 -12.19
CA ARG A 103 -6.96 -13.67 -12.60
C ARG A 103 -6.86 -14.62 -13.80
N GLY A 104 -6.03 -14.30 -14.79
CA GLY A 104 -5.79 -15.15 -15.96
C GLY A 104 -5.16 -16.52 -15.61
N ARG A 105 -4.22 -16.57 -14.64
CA ARG A 105 -3.64 -17.83 -14.16
C ARG A 105 -4.62 -18.68 -13.35
N ALA A 106 -5.44 -18.05 -12.50
CA ALA A 106 -6.46 -18.76 -11.73
C ALA A 106 -7.51 -19.41 -12.66
N THR A 107 -7.96 -18.70 -13.69
CA THR A 107 -8.88 -19.25 -14.69
C THR A 107 -8.26 -20.39 -15.49
N LEU A 108 -6.97 -20.27 -15.85
CA LEU A 108 -6.27 -21.32 -16.58
C LEU A 108 -6.06 -22.59 -15.73
N SER A 109 -5.71 -22.43 -14.46
CA SER A 109 -5.58 -23.53 -13.50
C SER A 109 -6.91 -24.25 -13.29
N SER A 110 -8.00 -23.49 -13.11
CA SER A 110 -9.35 -24.04 -12.98
C SER A 110 -9.75 -24.85 -14.21
N TRP A 111 -9.48 -24.35 -15.41
CA TRP A 111 -9.78 -25.03 -16.67
C TRP A 111 -8.96 -26.30 -16.87
N ASN A 112 -7.68 -26.29 -16.51
CA ASN A 112 -6.83 -27.49 -16.54
C ASN A 112 -7.29 -28.55 -15.53
N HIS A 113 -7.76 -28.13 -14.34
CA HIS A 113 -8.29 -29.04 -13.33
C HIS A 113 -9.62 -29.67 -13.76
N GLU A 114 -10.51 -28.89 -14.40
CA GLU A 114 -11.76 -29.38 -14.97
C GLU A 114 -11.50 -30.43 -16.07
N LYS A 115 -10.46 -30.22 -16.90
CA LYS A 115 -10.02 -31.20 -17.89
C LYS A 115 -9.38 -32.47 -17.30
N SER A 116 -8.83 -32.43 -16.09
CA SER A 116 -8.23 -33.60 -15.43
C SER A 116 -9.22 -34.43 -14.60
N VAL A 117 -10.45 -33.95 -14.36
CA VAL A 117 -11.48 -34.62 -13.54
C VAL A 117 -12.35 -35.57 -14.38
N THR A 118 -11.73 -36.30 -15.32
CA THR A 118 -12.33 -37.52 -15.91
C THR A 118 -11.93 -38.80 -15.15
N GLY A 119 -11.30 -38.66 -13.96
CA GLY A 119 -11.05 -39.73 -12.99
C GLY A 119 -11.88 -39.57 -11.70
N PRO A 120 -12.01 -40.63 -10.86
CA PRO A 120 -12.86 -40.62 -9.67
C PRO A 120 -12.44 -39.51 -8.69
N PRO A 121 -13.39 -38.98 -7.88
CA PRO A 121 -13.20 -37.73 -7.16
C PRO A 121 -12.15 -37.91 -6.07
N LEU A 122 -11.01 -37.25 -6.23
CA LEU A 122 -10.11 -36.95 -5.13
C LEU A 122 -10.76 -35.87 -4.28
N LYS A 123 -10.83 -36.12 -2.97
CA LYS A 123 -11.37 -35.21 -1.94
C LYS A 123 -11.05 -33.75 -2.29
N GLU A 124 -12.10 -32.98 -2.55
CA GLU A 124 -12.04 -31.53 -2.60
C GLU A 124 -11.71 -31.02 -1.20
N ASP A 125 -10.44 -30.70 -0.97
CA ASP A 125 -10.11 -29.71 0.05
C ASP A 125 -10.61 -28.37 -0.50
N ILE A 126 -11.75 -27.93 0.03
CA ILE A 126 -12.26 -26.58 -0.15
C ILE A 126 -11.21 -25.63 0.45
N ILE A 127 -10.28 -25.16 -0.39
CA ILE A 127 -9.32 -24.10 -0.05
C ILE A 127 -10.10 -22.78 -0.07
N PHE A 128 -10.87 -22.58 1.00
CA PHE A 128 -11.45 -21.29 1.33
C PHE A 128 -10.65 -20.73 2.51
N GLN A 129 -9.49 -20.16 2.23
CA GLN A 129 -8.86 -19.22 3.15
C GLN A 129 -7.85 -18.37 2.39
N GLY A 130 -7.93 -17.06 2.59
CA GLY A 130 -7.02 -16.05 2.06
C GLY A 130 -5.61 -16.19 2.62
N GLU A 131 -4.95 -17.30 2.30
CA GLU A 131 -3.52 -17.46 2.38
C GLU A 131 -2.91 -16.97 1.09
N PHE A 132 -2.11 -15.93 1.26
CA PHE A 132 -1.30 -15.33 0.24
C PHE A 132 -0.29 -16.39 -0.22
N THR A 133 -0.66 -17.18 -1.24
CA THR A 133 0.26 -18.10 -1.88
C THR A 133 1.35 -17.23 -2.49
N VAL A 134 2.48 -17.18 -1.77
CA VAL A 134 3.78 -16.85 -2.32
C VAL A 134 3.83 -17.52 -3.68
N LEU A 135 4.23 -16.77 -4.71
CA LEU A 135 4.52 -17.35 -6.02
C LEU A 135 5.70 -18.30 -5.86
N SER A 136 5.42 -19.51 -5.36
CA SER A 136 6.32 -20.65 -5.27
C SER A 136 6.65 -21.04 -6.71
N GLY A 137 7.73 -20.47 -7.24
CA GLY A 137 8.13 -20.63 -8.64
C GLY A 137 8.82 -19.42 -9.26
N LEU A 138 8.85 -18.27 -8.59
CA LEU A 138 9.83 -17.23 -8.93
C LEU A 138 11.05 -17.44 -8.02
N GLU A 139 12.20 -17.76 -8.61
CA GLU A 139 13.52 -17.69 -7.96
C GLU A 139 13.66 -16.39 -7.13
N PRO A 140 14.53 -16.30 -6.11
CA PRO A 140 14.74 -15.08 -5.32
C PRO A 140 15.10 -13.90 -6.25
N CYS A 141 14.08 -13.20 -6.71
CA CYS A 141 14.22 -12.22 -7.78
C CYS A 141 14.75 -10.95 -7.15
N THR A 142 15.92 -10.52 -7.63
CA THR A 142 16.36 -9.14 -7.52
C THR A 142 15.18 -8.20 -7.77
N THR A 143 14.94 -7.25 -6.87
CA THR A 143 13.79 -6.33 -6.95
C THR A 143 13.66 -5.76 -8.37
N PRO A 144 12.52 -5.95 -9.06
CA PRO A 144 12.36 -5.49 -10.43
C PRO A 144 12.57 -3.99 -10.57
N TRP A 145 13.06 -3.53 -11.72
CA TRP A 145 13.41 -2.13 -11.94
C TRP A 145 12.22 -1.18 -11.72
N TYR A 146 11.01 -1.57 -12.12
CA TYR A 146 9.81 -0.75 -11.97
C TYR A 146 9.40 -0.63 -10.50
N VAL A 147 9.58 -1.68 -9.69
CA VAL A 147 9.37 -1.63 -8.23
C VAL A 147 10.37 -0.68 -7.57
N LYS A 148 11.65 -0.71 -8.01
CA LYS A 148 12.66 0.24 -7.53
C LYS A 148 12.29 1.68 -7.88
N LEU A 149 11.85 1.93 -9.11
CA LEU A 149 11.41 3.25 -9.56
C LEU A 149 10.22 3.75 -8.74
N THR A 150 9.17 2.93 -8.60
CA THR A 150 8.00 3.25 -7.77
C THR A 150 8.41 3.55 -6.33
N TRP A 151 9.33 2.78 -5.76
CA TRP A 151 9.76 3.01 -4.39
C TRP A 151 10.56 4.30 -4.21
N PHE A 152 11.48 4.56 -5.13
CA PHE A 152 12.22 5.82 -5.18
C PHE A 152 11.25 7.00 -5.24
N LEU A 153 10.30 6.96 -6.19
CA LEU A 153 9.29 7.99 -6.35
C LEU A 153 8.43 8.13 -5.10
N TYR A 154 7.96 7.04 -4.51
CA TYR A 154 7.18 7.03 -3.28
C TYR A 154 7.89 7.78 -2.13
N GLY A 155 9.19 7.55 -1.95
CA GLY A 155 10.00 8.27 -0.96
C GLY A 155 10.13 9.76 -1.26
N VAL A 156 10.37 10.12 -2.53
CA VAL A 156 10.44 11.52 -2.98
C VAL A 156 9.10 12.21 -2.79
N ILE A 157 8.02 11.73 -3.41
CA ILE A 157 6.71 12.39 -3.36
C ILE A 157 6.14 12.44 -1.94
N GLY A 158 6.35 11.40 -1.12
CA GLY A 158 5.86 11.39 0.26
C GLY A 158 6.50 12.50 1.10
N SER A 159 7.81 12.65 0.99
CA SER A 159 8.55 13.65 1.77
C SER A 159 8.37 15.06 1.19
N SER A 160 8.36 15.20 -0.14
CA SER A 160 8.20 16.48 -0.81
C SER A 160 6.81 17.08 -0.64
N ASN A 161 5.72 16.29 -0.67
CA ASN A 161 4.39 16.82 -0.42
C ASN A 161 4.22 17.30 1.04
N ILE A 162 4.79 16.57 2.02
CA ILE A 162 4.83 17.05 3.42
C ILE A 162 5.62 18.36 3.52
N LEU A 163 6.79 18.42 2.89
CA LEU A 163 7.63 19.62 2.89
C LEU A 163 6.93 20.81 2.23
N VAL A 164 6.32 20.63 1.06
CA VAL A 164 5.60 21.70 0.34
C VAL A 164 4.47 22.26 1.20
N THR A 165 3.70 21.41 1.89
CA THR A 165 2.67 21.88 2.81
C THR A 165 3.24 22.69 3.97
N ILE A 166 4.31 22.20 4.61
CA ILE A 166 4.97 22.94 5.71
C ILE A 166 5.47 24.29 5.22
N MET A 167 6.16 24.31 4.07
CA MET A 167 6.72 25.52 3.48
C MET A 167 5.61 26.51 3.05
N TYR A 168 4.50 26.02 2.52
CA TYR A 168 3.36 26.86 2.18
C TYR A 168 2.87 27.61 3.42
N TRP A 169 2.57 26.91 4.51
CA TRP A 169 2.07 27.54 5.74
C TRP A 169 3.11 28.39 6.47
N ALA A 170 4.38 28.00 6.43
CA ALA A 170 5.44 28.70 7.16
C ALA A 170 5.99 29.92 6.41
N VAL A 171 5.93 29.92 5.08
CA VAL A 171 6.70 30.86 4.24
C VAL A 171 5.85 31.58 3.19
N VAL A 172 4.82 30.94 2.65
CA VAL A 172 4.03 31.49 1.54
C VAL A 172 2.72 32.11 2.00
N PHE A 173 2.09 31.57 3.03
CA PHE A 173 0.80 32.04 3.53
C PHE A 173 0.88 33.49 4.00
N ASP A 174 0.13 34.36 3.32
CA ASP A 174 0.11 35.81 3.53
C ASP A 174 -1.07 36.28 4.39
N GLY A 175 -1.87 35.35 4.93
CA GLY A 175 -3.10 35.62 5.67
C GLY A 175 -4.37 35.52 4.84
N ASN A 176 -4.28 35.49 3.51
CA ASN A 176 -5.41 35.29 2.61
C ASN A 176 -5.54 33.82 2.23
N VAL A 177 -6.76 33.28 2.35
CA VAL A 177 -7.03 31.88 2.04
C VAL A 177 -7.50 31.78 0.60
N GLU A 178 -6.59 31.51 -0.33
CA GLU A 178 -6.98 31.04 -1.65
C GLU A 178 -7.44 29.58 -1.54
N ALA A 179 -8.72 29.34 -1.84
CA ALA A 179 -9.32 28.01 -1.73
C ALA A 179 -8.57 26.97 -2.57
N VAL A 180 -8.06 27.35 -3.74
CA VAL A 180 -7.31 26.47 -4.65
C VAL A 180 -6.01 26.00 -3.98
N ASP A 181 -5.23 26.90 -3.43
CA ASP A 181 -3.95 26.56 -2.79
C ASP A 181 -4.15 25.72 -1.53
N VAL A 182 -5.16 26.02 -0.72
CA VAL A 182 -5.50 25.20 0.44
C VAL A 182 -5.95 23.81 0.01
N ILE A 183 -6.78 23.70 -1.02
CA ILE A 183 -7.25 22.39 -1.53
C ILE A 183 -6.06 21.56 -2.02
N ILE A 184 -5.15 22.15 -2.81
CA ILE A 184 -4.00 21.43 -3.36
C ILE A 184 -3.11 20.88 -2.24
N ASN A 185 -2.71 21.74 -1.30
CA ASN A 185 -1.81 21.34 -0.22
C ASN A 185 -2.50 20.34 0.74
N SER A 186 -3.77 20.56 1.06
CA SER A 186 -4.53 19.70 1.98
C SER A 186 -4.81 18.33 1.38
N VAL A 187 -5.27 18.25 0.12
CA VAL A 187 -5.59 16.96 -0.50
C VAL A 187 -4.33 16.16 -0.80
N ASN A 188 -3.24 16.79 -1.24
CA ASN A 188 -1.96 16.09 -1.42
C ASN A 188 -1.43 15.53 -0.09
N SER A 189 -1.55 16.29 0.99
CA SER A 189 -1.15 15.82 2.32
C SER A 189 -2.02 14.66 2.80
N PHE A 190 -3.34 14.77 2.60
CA PHE A 190 -4.28 13.69 2.89
C PHE A 190 -3.98 12.44 2.05
N PHE A 191 -3.61 12.59 0.77
CA PHE A 191 -3.15 11.49 -0.07
C PHE A 191 -1.92 10.81 0.53
N ILE A 192 -0.86 11.56 0.89
CA ILE A 192 0.35 10.95 1.45
C ILE A 192 0.04 10.19 2.75
N ILE A 193 -0.74 10.78 3.64
CA ILE A 193 -1.11 10.14 4.92
C ILE A 193 -1.91 8.86 4.65
N SER A 194 -2.99 8.97 3.88
CA SER A 194 -3.89 7.83 3.63
C SER A 194 -3.21 6.73 2.80
N ASN A 195 -2.44 7.08 1.78
CA ASN A 195 -1.66 6.14 0.99
C ASN A 195 -0.63 5.43 1.86
N GLY A 196 0.09 6.18 2.71
CA GLY A 196 1.06 5.63 3.66
C GLY A 196 0.47 4.65 4.65
N LEU A 197 -0.77 4.88 5.12
CA LEU A 197 -1.50 3.98 6.01
C LEU A 197 -2.06 2.74 5.30
N VAL A 198 -2.46 2.84 4.03
CA VAL A 198 -3.10 1.75 3.28
C VAL A 198 -2.09 0.81 2.64
N THR A 199 -1.02 1.33 2.01
CA THR A 199 -0.05 0.51 1.29
C THR A 199 0.82 -0.33 2.23
N ALA A 200 1.32 -1.48 1.76
CA ALA A 200 2.33 -2.27 2.46
C ALA A 200 3.77 -1.81 2.17
N MET A 201 3.98 -0.78 1.33
CA MET A 201 5.32 -0.28 1.00
C MET A 201 6.13 0.08 2.26
N PRO A 202 7.38 -0.39 2.38
CA PRO A 202 8.28 -0.01 3.46
C PRO A 202 8.89 1.37 3.24
N VAL A 203 9.24 2.07 4.32
CA VAL A 203 10.03 3.31 4.30
C VAL A 203 11.35 3.04 5.03
N ARG A 204 12.47 3.50 4.47
CA ARG A 204 13.81 3.39 5.08
C ARG A 204 14.30 4.78 5.44
N ILE A 205 14.87 4.95 6.63
CA ILE A 205 15.40 6.24 7.08
C ILE A 205 16.41 6.81 6.07
N LEU A 206 17.33 5.99 5.55
CA LEU A 206 18.38 6.43 4.61
C LEU A 206 17.86 6.91 3.24
N HIS A 207 16.60 6.67 2.92
CA HIS A 207 15.98 7.22 1.71
C HIS A 207 15.70 8.72 1.81
N PHE A 208 16.00 9.37 2.94
CA PHE A 208 15.94 10.83 3.09
C PHE A 208 16.80 11.57 2.05
N LEU A 209 17.84 10.93 1.52
CA LEU A 209 18.70 11.54 0.50
C LEU A 209 17.94 11.81 -0.80
N TYR A 210 16.92 11.02 -1.14
CA TYR A 210 16.15 11.18 -2.38
C TYR A 210 15.37 12.50 -2.44
N PRO A 211 14.52 12.86 -1.45
CA PRO A 211 13.86 14.16 -1.45
C PRO A 211 14.84 15.33 -1.27
N VAL A 212 15.99 15.13 -0.60
CA VAL A 212 17.06 16.14 -0.52
C VAL A 212 17.61 16.46 -1.90
N LEU A 213 17.95 15.43 -2.70
CA LEU A 213 18.45 15.62 -4.06
C LEU A 213 17.39 16.25 -4.97
N TYR A 214 16.12 15.86 -4.84
CA TYR A 214 15.03 16.49 -5.58
C TYR A 214 14.89 17.98 -5.23
N GLY A 215 14.89 18.33 -3.95
CA GLY A 215 14.84 19.73 -3.50
C GLY A 215 16.05 20.53 -3.98
N ALA A 216 17.26 19.98 -3.87
CA ALA A 216 18.48 20.62 -4.37
C ALA A 216 18.41 20.87 -5.88
N ALA A 217 17.94 19.89 -6.67
CA ALA A 217 17.76 20.05 -8.11
C ALA A 217 16.77 21.17 -8.45
N TYR A 218 15.67 21.27 -7.70
CA TYR A 218 14.70 22.37 -7.87
C TYR A 218 15.34 23.74 -7.59
N PHE A 219 16.07 23.91 -6.47
CA PHE A 219 16.69 25.20 -6.16
C PHE A 219 17.86 25.57 -7.10
N ILE A 220 18.58 24.58 -7.63
CA ILE A 220 19.55 24.81 -8.71
C ILE A 220 18.81 25.32 -9.95
N PHE A 221 17.69 24.69 -10.32
CA PHE A 221 16.86 25.14 -11.42
C PHE A 221 16.34 26.57 -11.20
N THR A 222 15.86 26.93 -10.00
CA THR A 222 15.33 28.29 -9.78
C THR A 222 16.41 29.36 -9.90
N TYR A 223 17.65 29.08 -9.47
CA TYR A 223 18.78 29.99 -9.69
C TYR A 223 19.12 30.15 -11.18
N ILE A 224 19.19 29.05 -11.93
CA ILE A 224 19.45 29.09 -13.38
C ILE A 224 18.33 29.87 -14.10
N TYR A 225 17.07 29.61 -13.74
CA TYR A 225 15.91 30.30 -14.30
C TYR A 225 15.97 31.81 -14.06
N TYR A 226 16.29 32.22 -12.83
CA TYR A 226 16.52 33.62 -12.48
C TYR A 226 17.67 34.23 -13.28
N ALA A 227 18.83 33.57 -13.33
CA ALA A 227 20.01 34.05 -14.05
C ALA A 227 19.77 34.18 -15.57
N ALA A 228 18.83 33.42 -16.12
CA ALA A 228 18.38 33.52 -17.51
C ALA A 228 17.33 34.64 -17.74
N GLY A 229 16.98 35.43 -16.73
CA GLY A 229 15.97 36.48 -16.82
C GLY A 229 14.53 35.98 -16.69
N GLY A 230 14.34 34.79 -16.11
CA GLY A 230 13.02 34.19 -15.90
C GLY A 230 12.17 34.99 -14.90
N THR A 231 10.88 35.06 -15.16
CA THR A 231 9.90 35.76 -14.31
C THR A 231 8.78 34.82 -13.85
N ASN A 232 8.03 35.20 -12.83
CA ASN A 232 6.79 34.54 -12.41
C ASN A 232 5.61 34.96 -13.29
N ILE A 233 4.39 34.51 -12.95
CA ILE A 233 3.17 34.83 -13.70
C ILE A 233 2.74 36.31 -13.66
N LEU A 234 3.29 37.07 -12.72
CA LEU A 234 3.04 38.51 -12.53
C LEU A 234 4.21 39.33 -13.10
N ASN A 235 5.03 38.74 -13.97
CA ASN A 235 6.21 39.35 -14.58
C ASN A 235 7.25 39.90 -13.59
N ARG A 236 7.31 39.35 -12.38
CA ARG A 236 8.38 39.64 -11.42
C ARG A 236 9.49 38.61 -11.53
N ASP A 237 10.73 39.00 -11.30
CA ASP A 237 11.93 38.13 -11.28
C ASP A 237 12.01 37.20 -10.05
N ILE A 238 10.93 37.12 -9.27
CA ILE A 238 10.83 36.36 -8.02
C ILE A 238 9.71 35.32 -8.14
N ILE A 239 10.07 34.02 -8.11
CA ILE A 239 9.09 32.91 -8.20
C ILE A 239 8.23 32.85 -6.94
N TYR A 240 8.88 32.83 -5.77
CA TYR A 240 8.26 32.90 -4.45
C TYR A 240 8.90 34.05 -3.70
N SER A 241 8.13 34.80 -2.90
CA SER A 241 8.66 35.91 -2.09
C SER A 241 9.85 35.50 -1.21
N ALA A 242 9.94 34.22 -0.82
CA ALA A 242 11.05 33.68 -0.04
C ALA A 242 12.24 33.15 -0.87
N LEU A 243 12.14 33.12 -2.19
CA LEU A 243 13.23 32.80 -3.13
C LEU A 243 13.58 34.03 -3.94
N ASP A 244 14.03 35.08 -3.26
CA ASP A 244 14.50 36.31 -3.90
C ASP A 244 16.01 36.26 -4.11
N TRP A 245 16.42 35.92 -5.33
CA TRP A 245 17.84 35.83 -5.68
C TRP A 245 18.54 37.19 -5.78
N ASN A 246 17.80 38.31 -5.81
CA ASN A 246 18.40 39.64 -5.64
C ASN A 246 18.96 39.82 -4.22
N HIS A 247 18.37 39.14 -3.24
CA HIS A 247 18.84 39.05 -1.86
C HIS A 247 19.43 37.66 -1.61
N ALA A 248 20.60 37.40 -2.20
CA ALA A 248 21.20 36.06 -2.23
C ALA A 248 21.45 35.45 -0.83
N TYR A 249 21.89 36.23 0.16
CA TYR A 249 22.20 35.69 1.50
C TYR A 249 20.98 35.06 2.21
N PRO A 250 19.85 35.76 2.43
CA PRO A 250 18.68 35.15 3.07
C PRO A 250 18.10 34.01 2.23
N THR A 251 18.11 34.12 0.90
CA THR A 251 17.63 33.06 0.00
C THR A 251 18.46 31.79 0.09
N VAL A 252 19.79 31.90 0.03
CA VAL A 252 20.69 30.74 0.19
C VAL A 252 20.52 30.12 1.57
N LEU A 253 20.40 30.91 2.63
CA LEU A 253 20.16 30.40 3.99
C LEU A 253 18.84 29.61 4.06
N GLY A 254 17.75 30.16 3.51
CA GLY A 254 16.45 29.48 3.45
C GLY A 254 16.49 28.18 2.65
N VAL A 255 17.18 28.18 1.50
CA VAL A 255 17.39 26.97 0.67
C VAL A 255 18.17 25.91 1.44
N VAL A 256 19.27 26.27 2.11
CA VAL A 256 20.10 25.34 2.88
C VAL A 256 19.30 24.73 4.04
N ILE A 257 18.52 25.53 4.77
CA ILE A 257 17.64 25.03 5.84
C ILE A 257 16.55 24.10 5.25
N GLY A 258 15.90 24.52 4.16
CA GLY A 258 14.87 23.73 3.50
C GLY A 258 15.38 22.35 3.04
N VAL A 259 16.56 22.30 2.43
CA VAL A 259 17.14 21.07 1.87
C VAL A 259 17.81 20.21 2.94
N LEU A 260 18.62 20.78 3.84
CA LEU A 260 19.43 20.00 4.79
C LEU A 260 18.72 19.72 6.12
N VAL A 261 17.64 20.44 6.44
CA VAL A 261 16.92 20.29 7.71
C VAL A 261 15.46 19.89 7.45
N CYS A 262 14.70 20.70 6.72
CA CYS A 262 13.26 20.46 6.56
C CYS A 262 12.97 19.20 5.73
N ALA A 263 13.70 18.94 4.64
CA ALA A 263 13.49 17.73 3.82
C ALA A 263 13.80 16.42 4.60
N PRO A 264 14.92 16.29 5.33
CA PRO A 264 15.14 15.15 6.22
C PRO A 264 14.06 14.99 7.30
N ILE A 265 13.62 16.09 7.94
CA ILE A 265 12.53 16.05 8.93
C ILE A 265 11.22 15.56 8.30
N ALA A 266 10.87 16.04 7.10
CA ALA A 266 9.69 15.58 6.38
C ALA A 266 9.78 14.07 6.06
N HIS A 267 10.96 13.59 5.67
CA HIS A 267 11.19 12.15 5.45
C HIS A 267 11.08 11.33 6.75
N LEU A 268 11.57 11.86 7.88
CA LEU A 268 11.37 11.23 9.18
C LEU A 268 9.90 11.20 9.57
N GLY A 269 9.11 12.21 9.20
CA GLY A 269 7.65 12.21 9.34
C GLY A 269 7.00 11.07 8.55
N LEU A 270 7.42 10.85 7.30
CA LEU A 270 6.98 9.71 6.49
C LEU A 270 7.37 8.37 7.10
N PHE A 271 8.59 8.26 7.65
CA PHE A 271 9.04 7.07 8.37
C PHE A 271 8.26 6.84 9.67
N ALA A 272 7.89 7.89 10.39
CA ALA A 272 7.04 7.81 11.58
C ALA A 272 5.65 7.29 11.23
N LEU A 273 5.06 7.77 10.12
CA LEU A 273 3.79 7.26 9.60
C LEU A 273 3.87 5.77 9.25
N TYR A 274 4.95 5.35 8.59
CA TYR A 274 5.22 3.93 8.32
C TYR A 274 5.30 3.12 9.62
N THR A 275 6.08 3.56 10.60
CA THR A 275 6.23 2.88 11.89
C THR A 275 4.89 2.78 12.62
N PHE A 276 4.09 3.86 12.59
CA PHE A 276 2.75 3.89 13.14
C PHE A 276 1.82 2.89 12.46
N ARG A 277 1.84 2.77 11.12
CA ARG A 277 1.09 1.75 10.39
C ARG A 277 1.45 0.35 10.85
N ILE A 278 2.74 0.03 10.97
CA ILE A 278 3.21 -1.29 11.41
C ILE A 278 2.76 -1.57 12.86
N PHE A 279 2.82 -0.56 13.73
CA PHE A 279 2.31 -0.65 15.09
C PHE A 279 0.80 -0.96 15.12
N LEU A 280 -0.02 -0.23 14.34
CA LEU A 280 -1.45 -0.49 14.22
C LEU A 280 -1.74 -1.91 13.73
N PHE A 281 -1.06 -2.33 12.66
CA PHE A 281 -1.21 -3.66 12.09
C PHE A 281 -0.90 -4.75 13.12
N SER A 282 0.21 -4.60 13.87
CA SER A 282 0.59 -5.53 14.93
C SER A 282 -0.44 -5.56 16.06
N LYS A 283 -0.92 -4.40 16.51
CA LYS A 283 -1.89 -4.32 17.62
C LYS A 283 -3.21 -5.01 17.27
N ILE A 284 -3.71 -4.83 16.05
CA ILE A 284 -4.95 -5.43 15.57
C ILE A 284 -4.82 -6.95 15.46
N HIS A 285 -3.72 -7.46 14.90
CA HIS A 285 -3.55 -8.91 14.69
C HIS A 285 -3.14 -9.67 15.95
N SER A 286 -2.44 -9.04 16.90
CA SER A 286 -2.15 -9.63 18.21
C SER A 286 -3.43 -9.90 19.03
N GLY A 287 -4.45 -9.05 18.88
CA GLY A 287 -5.76 -9.28 19.51
C GLY A 287 -6.48 -10.51 18.93
N ASN A 288 -6.44 -10.66 17.60
CA ASN A 288 -7.06 -11.79 16.91
C ASN A 288 -6.39 -13.13 17.24
N PHE A 289 -5.06 -13.16 17.37
CA PHE A 289 -4.32 -14.38 17.74
C PHE A 289 -4.64 -14.85 19.17
N LYS A 290 -4.77 -13.90 20.12
CA LYS A 290 -5.19 -14.24 21.49
C LYS A 290 -6.61 -14.79 21.52
N LEU A 291 -7.54 -14.14 20.81
CA LEU A 291 -8.94 -14.58 20.75
C LEU A 291 -9.09 -15.97 20.11
N SER A 292 -8.37 -16.26 19.02
CA SER A 292 -8.39 -17.60 18.42
C SER A 292 -7.81 -18.66 19.36
N SER A 293 -6.70 -18.35 20.04
CA SER A 293 -6.10 -19.28 21.01
C SER A 293 -7.00 -19.57 22.22
N GLU A 294 -7.76 -18.57 22.69
CA GLU A 294 -8.73 -18.75 23.76
C GLU A 294 -9.94 -19.57 23.28
N LEU A 295 -10.47 -19.28 22.08
CA LEU A 295 -11.57 -20.07 21.49
C LEU A 295 -11.20 -21.55 21.31
N ASP A 296 -10.00 -21.81 20.78
CA ASP A 296 -9.49 -23.18 20.57
C ASP A 296 -9.31 -23.90 21.91
N SER A 297 -8.80 -23.20 22.94
CA SER A 297 -8.66 -23.76 24.29
C SER A 297 -10.01 -24.12 24.92
N HIS A 298 -11.04 -23.28 24.74
CA HIS A 298 -12.39 -23.56 25.23
C HIS A 298 -13.09 -24.68 24.45
N GLN A 299 -12.85 -24.78 23.14
CA GLN A 299 -13.36 -25.91 22.33
C GLN A 299 -12.67 -27.23 22.68
N HIS A 300 -11.38 -27.23 23.00
CA HIS A 300 -10.69 -28.44 23.51
C HIS A 300 -11.21 -28.86 24.89
N ILE A 301 -11.51 -27.91 25.78
CA ILE A 301 -12.10 -28.21 27.10
C ILE A 301 -13.53 -28.75 26.95
N ALA A 302 -14.35 -28.16 26.06
CA ALA A 302 -15.71 -28.62 25.79
C ALA A 302 -15.78 -29.94 24.97
N GLY A 303 -14.79 -30.20 24.12
CA GLY A 303 -14.63 -31.45 23.37
C GLY A 303 -14.13 -32.61 24.22
N SER A 304 -13.36 -32.32 25.28
CA SER A 304 -12.92 -33.32 26.26
C SER A 304 -14.03 -33.82 27.19
N SER A 305 -15.20 -33.15 27.24
CA SER A 305 -16.32 -33.54 28.11
C SER A 305 -17.43 -34.34 27.41
N ARG A 306 -17.21 -34.81 26.18
CA ARG A 306 -18.11 -35.76 25.50
C ARG A 306 -17.36 -37.04 25.15
N GLN A 307 -17.22 -37.93 26.13
CA GLN A 307 -17.19 -39.35 25.82
C GLN A 307 -18.58 -39.74 25.27
N PRO A 308 -18.68 -40.48 24.15
CA PRO A 308 -19.93 -41.14 23.82
C PRO A 308 -20.12 -42.27 24.84
N THR A 309 -21.03 -42.09 25.79
CA THR A 309 -21.56 -43.20 26.58
C THR A 309 -22.29 -44.13 25.60
N THR A 310 -21.62 -45.20 25.20
CA THR A 310 -22.25 -46.40 24.65
C THR A 310 -23.24 -46.91 25.69
N LEU A 311 -24.53 -46.66 25.47
CA LEU A 311 -25.61 -47.26 26.22
C LEU A 311 -25.75 -48.71 25.73
N GLU A 312 -24.98 -49.62 26.31
CA GLU A 312 -25.25 -51.05 26.20
C GLU A 312 -26.57 -51.36 26.90
N ILE A 313 -27.60 -51.70 26.13
CA ILE A 313 -28.84 -52.28 26.64
C ILE A 313 -28.55 -53.77 26.87
N ASN A 314 -28.26 -54.13 28.12
CA ASN A 314 -28.21 -55.52 28.56
C ASN A 314 -29.62 -56.09 28.67
N LEU A 315 -29.84 -57.21 27.97
CA LEU A 315 -30.99 -58.10 28.09
C LEU A 315 -30.97 -58.79 29.46
N GLU A 316 -31.90 -58.44 30.34
CA GLU A 316 -32.30 -59.31 31.46
C GLU A 316 -33.42 -60.26 31.01
N LEU A 317 -33.15 -61.55 31.25
CA LEU A 317 -34.04 -62.68 31.06
C LEU A 317 -35.24 -62.59 32.01
N GLY A 318 -36.45 -62.62 31.45
CA GLY A 318 -37.69 -62.77 32.19
C GLY A 318 -38.87 -63.12 31.26
N GLY A 319 -38.94 -64.38 30.82
CA GLY A 319 -40.04 -64.89 30.00
C GLY A 319 -40.53 -66.25 30.51
N VAL A 320 -41.71 -66.24 31.11
CA VAL A 320 -42.45 -67.43 31.55
C VAL A 320 -43.40 -67.89 30.42
N GLU A 321 -43.38 -69.20 30.21
CA GLU A 321 -44.36 -70.10 29.54
C GLU A 321 -44.82 -69.84 28.09
N HIS A 322 -44.58 -70.84 27.23
CA HIS A 322 -45.69 -71.55 26.59
C HIS A 322 -45.33 -72.99 26.19
N LYS A 323 -46.20 -73.93 26.59
CA LYS A 323 -46.25 -75.34 26.15
C LYS A 323 -46.58 -75.43 24.65
N GLY A 324 -45.90 -76.34 23.95
CA GLY A 324 -46.30 -76.80 22.62
C GLY A 324 -45.45 -77.98 22.15
N LYS A 325 -45.99 -79.21 22.26
CA LYS A 325 -45.45 -80.46 21.69
C LYS A 325 -45.77 -80.55 20.19
N ALA A 326 -45.04 -81.47 19.54
CA ALA A 326 -45.29 -82.17 18.27
C ALA A 326 -44.72 -81.48 17.01
N THR A 327 -44.11 -82.13 16.01
CA THR A 327 -43.59 -83.49 15.75
C THR A 327 -42.79 -83.38 14.42
N GLN A 328 -41.76 -84.21 14.26
CA GLN A 328 -41.03 -84.67 13.05
C GLN A 328 -41.27 -83.98 11.69
N GLU A 329 -40.18 -83.68 10.97
CA GLU A 329 -39.86 -84.40 9.72
C GLU A 329 -38.40 -84.22 9.24
N THR A 330 -37.85 -85.34 8.80
CA THR A 330 -36.52 -85.60 8.21
C THR A 330 -36.44 -85.31 6.71
N LYS A 331 -35.26 -84.91 6.21
CA LYS A 331 -34.55 -85.31 4.95
C LYS A 331 -33.64 -84.15 4.48
N SER A 332 -32.31 -84.31 4.44
CA SER A 332 -31.42 -85.01 3.48
C SER A 332 -31.23 -84.29 2.14
N GLU A 333 -29.95 -84.20 1.73
CA GLU A 333 -29.35 -83.98 0.38
C GLU A 333 -28.37 -82.79 0.41
N THR A 334 -27.05 -82.94 0.59
CA THR A 334 -25.99 -83.44 -0.32
C THR A 334 -26.14 -83.09 -1.80
N GLY A 335 -25.22 -82.25 -2.28
CA GLY A 335 -24.52 -82.51 -3.54
C GLY A 335 -24.72 -81.50 -4.67
N LEU A 336 -23.60 -80.80 -4.98
CA LEU A 336 -23.26 -80.00 -6.16
C LEU A 336 -23.82 -78.57 -6.27
#